data_AF-A0A2S5M524-F1
#
_entry.id   AF-A0A2S5M524-F1
#
_cell.length_a   1.000
_cell.length_b   1.000
_cell.length_c   1.000
_cell.angle_alpha   90.00
_cell.angle_beta   90.00
_cell.angle_gamma   90.00
#
_symmetry.space_group_name_H-M   'P 1'
#
loop_
_entity.id
_entity.type
_entity.pdbx_description
1 polymer ?
#
loop_
_entity_poly.entity_id
_entity_poly.type
_entity_poly.pdbx_seq_one_letter_code
_entity_poly.pdbx_strand_id
1 'polypeptide(L)'
;MNMRAGIVLAGALTLTLLGPSGSASAQELSEKAVRTYMDYAWSLTPQRFSKPDGGEILIDRNKRAEVMVPVETAREAIMAGRLSAHAQTCDLAEEQRSNHRALMRRQEAQKKWTPQQLVYISQLHLTTIMLLTGRMKLVEKQGDKEVVIDEGKENKQTCTDEQRQKVKERITAYVAASPQPAQAAAPPAAGFLPSDAPATPTATGSTAKPKAETAVPKSAATP
;
A
#
# COMPACT_ATOMS: atom_id res chain seq x y z
N MET A 1 -33.30 34.46 -59.13
CA MET A 1 -32.72 35.75 -59.58
C MET A 1 -32.51 36.59 -58.32
N ASN A 2 -31.32 37.00 -57.85
CA ASN A 2 -30.00 37.13 -58.43
C ASN A 2 -28.91 37.06 -57.35
N MET A 3 -27.70 36.62 -57.75
CA MET A 3 -26.44 36.52 -57.01
C MET A 3 -25.85 37.88 -56.56
N ARG A 4 -24.95 37.84 -55.56
CA ARG A 4 -23.55 38.36 -55.54
C ARG A 4 -23.03 38.31 -54.08
N ALA A 5 -22.11 37.43 -53.69
CA ALA A 5 -20.66 37.42 -53.92
C ALA A 5 -19.87 38.54 -53.18
N GLY A 6 -19.30 38.15 -52.02
CA GLY A 6 -17.93 38.38 -51.57
C GLY A 6 -17.35 39.79 -51.44
N ILE A 7 -16.96 40.16 -50.20
CA ILE A 7 -15.76 40.96 -49.94
C ILE A 7 -15.00 40.35 -48.76
N VAL A 8 -13.76 39.97 -49.05
CA VAL A 8 -12.70 39.54 -48.13
C VAL A 8 -12.25 40.75 -47.32
N LEU A 9 -12.28 40.65 -45.98
CA LEU A 9 -11.60 41.58 -45.09
C LEU A 9 -10.51 40.84 -44.33
N ALA A 10 -9.29 41.26 -44.62
CA ALA A 10 -8.05 40.70 -44.13
C ALA A 10 -7.83 40.98 -42.64
N GLY A 11 -7.20 40.02 -41.97
CA GLY A 11 -6.16 40.27 -40.97
C GLY A 11 -6.60 40.82 -39.62
N ALA A 12 -7.27 39.99 -38.82
CA ALA A 12 -7.36 40.19 -37.37
C ALA A 12 -6.72 39.01 -36.63
N LEU A 13 -5.78 39.36 -35.74
CA LEU A 13 -5.15 38.58 -34.67
C LEU A 13 -5.60 37.11 -34.51
N THR A 14 -4.68 36.16 -34.70
CA THR A 14 -4.65 34.96 -33.84
C THR A 14 -3.23 34.72 -33.36
N LEU A 15 -3.02 35.19 -32.12
CA LEU A 15 -1.93 34.82 -31.24
C LEU A 15 -1.95 33.29 -31.08
N THR A 16 -1.09 32.57 -31.79
CA THR A 16 -0.88 31.14 -31.55
C THR A 16 -0.14 31.00 -30.23
N LEU A 17 -0.92 30.87 -29.15
CA LEU A 17 -0.46 30.39 -27.86
C LEU A 17 0.13 28.98 -28.04
N LEU A 18 1.44 28.90 -28.29
CA LEU A 18 2.24 27.81 -27.74
C LEU A 18 2.32 28.03 -26.23
N GLY A 19 1.22 27.74 -25.53
CA GLY A 19 1.24 27.56 -24.10
C GLY A 19 1.98 26.25 -23.79
N PRO A 20 2.87 26.20 -22.79
CA PRO A 20 3.44 24.95 -22.34
C PRO A 20 2.29 24.01 -21.96
N SER A 21 2.35 22.78 -22.45
CA SER A 21 1.52 21.68 -21.98
C SER A 21 1.72 21.56 -20.48
N GLY A 22 0.84 22.19 -19.71
CA GLY A 22 0.78 22.05 -18.26
C GLY A 22 0.45 20.60 -17.95
N SER A 23 1.47 19.85 -17.58
CA SER A 23 1.36 18.47 -17.13
C SER A 23 0.40 18.36 -15.95
N ALA A 24 -0.65 17.54 -16.10
CA ALA A 24 -1.23 16.68 -15.06
C ALA A 24 -1.59 17.28 -13.67
N SER A 25 -1.90 18.56 -13.53
CA SER A 25 -2.28 19.18 -12.25
C SER A 25 -3.77 19.03 -11.86
N ALA A 26 -4.58 18.38 -12.71
CA ALA A 26 -6.05 18.38 -12.54
C ALA A 26 -6.60 17.48 -11.40
N GLN A 27 -5.76 16.64 -10.77
CA GLN A 27 -6.17 15.84 -9.61
C GLN A 27 -5.18 15.94 -8.44
N GLU A 28 -4.38 17.00 -8.40
CA GLU A 28 -3.44 17.19 -7.30
C GLU A 28 -4.18 17.75 -6.07
N LEU A 29 -4.02 17.11 -4.92
CA LEU A 29 -4.57 17.61 -3.64
C LEU A 29 -4.11 19.06 -3.39
N SER A 30 -4.90 19.90 -2.73
CA SER A 30 -4.33 21.17 -2.24
C SER A 30 -3.30 20.88 -1.15
N GLU A 31 -2.25 21.68 -1.04
CA GLU A 31 -1.26 21.52 0.04
C GLU A 31 -1.92 21.57 1.43
N LYS A 32 -2.91 22.45 1.61
CA LYS A 32 -3.72 22.52 2.82
C LYS A 32 -4.41 21.19 3.12
N ALA A 33 -5.00 20.54 2.11
CA ALA A 33 -5.61 19.23 2.29
C ALA A 33 -4.55 18.19 2.69
N VAL A 34 -3.40 18.15 2.02
CA VAL A 34 -2.31 17.22 2.36
C VAL A 34 -1.88 17.40 3.82
N ARG A 35 -1.63 18.63 4.26
CA ARG A 35 -1.25 18.93 5.66
C ARG A 35 -2.32 18.46 6.65
N THR A 36 -3.59 18.64 6.34
CA THR A 36 -4.69 18.12 7.18
C THR A 36 -4.66 16.59 7.30
N TYR A 37 -4.45 15.85 6.20
CA TYR A 37 -4.29 14.38 6.27
C TYR A 37 -3.05 14.00 7.10
N MET A 38 -1.95 14.74 6.95
CA MET A 38 -0.73 14.54 7.73
C MET A 38 -0.94 14.76 9.23
N ASP A 39 -1.71 15.77 9.62
CA ASP A 39 -2.09 16.03 11.01
C ASP A 39 -2.93 14.87 11.59
N TYR A 40 -3.92 14.39 10.85
CA TYR A 40 -4.73 13.23 11.29
C TYR A 40 -3.91 11.94 11.36
N ALA A 41 -3.01 11.71 10.41
CA ALA A 41 -2.12 10.55 10.46
C ALA A 41 -1.21 10.61 11.69
N TRP A 42 -0.70 11.80 12.03
CA TRP A 42 0.14 12.00 13.20
C TRP A 42 -0.60 11.72 14.50
N SER A 43 -1.84 12.19 14.66
CA SER A 43 -2.62 11.92 15.87
C SER A 43 -2.83 10.42 16.11
N LEU A 44 -3.03 9.67 15.02
CA LEU A 44 -3.26 8.21 15.01
C LEU A 44 -1.99 7.35 15.02
N THR A 45 -0.80 7.93 14.83
CA THR A 45 0.45 7.15 14.79
C THR A 45 0.79 6.63 16.20
N PRO A 46 0.88 5.31 16.43
CA PRO A 46 1.19 4.78 17.76
C PRO A 46 2.64 5.10 18.17
N GLN A 47 2.93 5.13 19.48
CA GLN A 47 4.31 5.31 19.97
C GLN A 47 5.22 4.11 19.68
N ARG A 48 4.63 2.93 19.49
CA ARG A 48 5.33 1.68 19.21
C ARG A 48 4.68 1.01 18.01
N PHE A 49 5.49 0.60 17.06
CA PHE A 49 5.06 -0.16 15.89
C PHE A 49 5.79 -1.51 15.86
N SER A 50 5.04 -2.60 15.94
CA SER A 50 5.58 -3.95 15.84
C SER A 50 5.63 -4.37 14.37
N LYS A 51 6.81 -4.76 13.92
CA LYS A 51 7.02 -5.32 12.59
C LYS A 51 6.65 -6.80 12.56
N PRO A 52 6.39 -7.37 11.36
CA PRO A 52 6.15 -8.81 11.20
C PRO A 52 7.35 -9.69 11.59
N ASP A 53 8.57 -9.15 11.60
CA ASP A 53 9.80 -9.84 12.00
C ASP A 53 9.99 -9.91 13.54
N GLY A 54 9.05 -9.36 14.32
CA GLY A 54 9.11 -9.29 15.78
C GLY A 54 9.91 -8.08 16.31
N GLY A 55 10.49 -7.26 15.45
CA GLY A 55 11.15 -6.02 15.85
C GLY A 55 10.17 -4.89 16.17
N GLU A 56 10.53 -4.01 17.09
CA GLU A 56 9.74 -2.82 17.43
C GLU A 56 10.42 -1.55 16.91
N ILE A 57 9.62 -0.64 16.33
CA ILE A 57 10.03 0.73 16.04
C ILE A 57 9.37 1.62 17.08
N LEU A 58 10.18 2.30 17.89
CA LEU A 58 9.74 3.37 18.78
C LEU A 58 9.66 4.68 17.99
N ILE A 59 8.49 5.32 18.05
CA ILE A 59 8.20 6.60 17.41
C ILE A 59 8.20 7.66 18.48
N ASP A 60 9.14 8.61 18.38
CA ASP A 60 9.19 9.73 19.30
C ASP A 60 8.12 10.77 18.94
N ARG A 61 7.03 10.77 19.72
CA ARG A 61 5.91 11.70 19.54
C ARG A 61 6.22 13.16 19.92
N ASN A 62 7.37 13.42 20.54
CA ASN A 62 7.84 14.78 20.80
C ASN A 62 8.65 15.33 19.62
N LYS A 63 9.16 14.45 18.75
CA LYS A 63 10.00 14.81 17.60
C LYS A 63 9.25 14.73 16.28
N ARG A 64 8.09 15.37 16.23
CA ARG A 64 7.20 15.36 15.06
C ARG A 64 7.92 15.70 13.75
N ALA A 65 8.77 16.73 13.76
CA ALA A 65 9.48 17.18 12.57
C ALA A 65 10.49 16.13 12.01
N GLU A 66 11.00 15.24 12.85
CA GLU A 66 11.94 14.18 12.43
C GLU A 66 11.19 12.98 11.81
N VAL A 67 9.92 12.78 12.17
CA VAL A 67 9.08 11.66 11.70
C VAL A 67 8.24 12.03 10.49
N MET A 68 7.80 13.29 10.38
CA MET A 68 7.00 13.73 9.24
C MET A 68 7.83 13.75 7.95
N VAL A 69 7.20 13.29 6.87
CA VAL A 69 7.77 13.36 5.53
C VAL A 69 7.38 14.68 4.83
N PRO A 70 8.10 15.11 3.79
CA PRO A 70 7.72 16.25 2.96
C PRO A 70 6.32 16.10 2.35
N VAL A 71 5.68 17.24 2.05
CA VAL A 71 4.31 17.32 1.54
C VAL A 71 4.14 16.51 0.25
N GLU A 72 5.14 16.46 -0.61
CA GLU A 72 5.13 15.75 -1.88
C GLU A 72 5.06 14.23 -1.66
N THR A 73 5.81 13.73 -0.67
CA THR A 73 5.78 12.31 -0.29
C THR A 73 4.46 11.96 0.40
N ALA A 74 3.97 12.85 1.26
CA ALA A 74 2.67 12.70 1.89
C ALA A 74 1.53 12.66 0.86
N ARG A 75 1.58 13.55 -0.14
CA ARG A 75 0.64 13.60 -1.25
C ARG A 75 0.58 12.27 -2.00
N GLU A 76 1.74 11.68 -2.30
CA GLU A 76 1.80 10.37 -2.92
C GLU A 76 1.13 9.28 -2.07
N ALA A 77 1.46 9.22 -0.77
CA ALA A 77 0.87 8.26 0.16
C ALA A 77 -0.65 8.41 0.26
N ILE A 78 -1.17 9.64 0.29
CA ILE A 78 -2.61 9.93 0.31
C ILE A 78 -3.26 9.51 -1.02
N MET A 79 -2.63 9.75 -2.17
CA MET A 79 -3.17 9.32 -3.46
C MET A 79 -3.20 7.80 -3.60
N ALA A 80 -2.18 7.10 -3.11
CA ALA A 80 -2.19 5.64 -3.00
C ALA A 80 -3.27 5.16 -2.00
N GLY A 81 -3.46 5.86 -0.89
CA GLY A 81 -4.53 5.61 0.09
C GLY A 81 -5.93 5.75 -0.54
N ARG A 82 -6.15 6.78 -1.37
CA ARG A 82 -7.40 6.97 -2.13
C ARG A 82 -7.70 5.81 -3.08
N LEU A 83 -6.70 5.33 -3.83
CA LEU A 83 -6.85 4.13 -4.67
C LEU A 83 -7.23 2.91 -3.84
N SER A 84 -6.61 2.76 -2.67
CA SER A 84 -6.87 1.66 -1.74
C SER A 84 -8.25 1.74 -1.10
N ALA A 85 -8.75 2.94 -0.81
CA ALA A 85 -10.12 3.16 -0.34
C ALA A 85 -11.14 2.73 -1.38
N HIS A 86 -10.93 3.07 -2.66
CA HIS A 86 -11.77 2.59 -3.75
C HIS A 86 -11.72 1.06 -3.90
N ALA A 87 -10.53 0.45 -3.78
CA ALA A 87 -10.41 -1.01 -3.78
C ALA A 87 -11.20 -1.63 -2.63
N GLN A 88 -11.12 -1.06 -1.43
CA GLN A 88 -11.85 -1.54 -0.26
C GLN A 88 -13.38 -1.43 -0.45
N THR A 89 -13.88 -0.31 -0.98
CA THR A 89 -15.31 -0.16 -1.31
C THR A 89 -15.77 -1.17 -2.36
N CYS A 90 -14.88 -1.53 -3.30
CA CYS A 90 -15.18 -2.48 -4.37
C CYS A 90 -14.88 -3.95 -4.03
N ASP A 91 -14.53 -4.27 -2.79
CA ASP A 91 -14.13 -5.62 -2.33
C ASP A 91 -12.93 -6.23 -3.09
N LEU A 92 -11.94 -5.39 -3.37
CA LEU A 92 -10.71 -5.73 -4.11
C LEU A 92 -9.51 -5.79 -3.16
N ALA A 93 -9.54 -6.75 -2.24
CA ALA A 93 -8.58 -6.84 -1.14
C ALA A 93 -7.13 -7.10 -1.62
N GLU A 94 -6.92 -7.88 -2.68
CA GLU A 94 -5.59 -8.13 -3.23
C GLU A 94 -5.01 -6.90 -3.92
N GLU A 95 -5.84 -6.16 -4.66
CA GLU A 95 -5.44 -4.92 -5.29
C GLU A 95 -5.12 -3.86 -4.25
N GLN A 96 -5.89 -3.78 -3.16
CA GLN A 96 -5.58 -2.93 -2.02
C GLN A 96 -4.19 -3.24 -1.43
N ARG A 97 -3.90 -4.53 -1.18
CA ARG A 97 -2.59 -4.99 -0.67
C ARG A 97 -1.46 -4.69 -1.65
N SER A 98 -1.66 -5.00 -2.93
CA SER A 98 -0.66 -4.78 -3.98
C SER A 98 -0.32 -3.30 -4.11
N ASN A 99 -1.33 -2.43 -4.06
CA ASN A 99 -1.16 -0.98 -4.12
C ASN A 99 -0.37 -0.43 -2.92
N HIS A 100 -0.66 -0.88 -1.69
CA HIS A 100 0.11 -0.48 -0.50
C HIS A 100 1.56 -0.97 -0.57
N ARG A 101 1.80 -2.23 -0.94
CA ARG A 101 3.15 -2.76 -1.15
C ARG A 101 3.91 -1.98 -2.22
N ALA A 102 3.24 -1.63 -3.31
CA ALA A 102 3.80 -0.82 -4.39
C ALA A 102 4.21 0.58 -3.92
N LEU A 103 3.41 1.22 -3.06
CA LEU A 103 3.77 2.48 -2.39
C LEU A 103 5.03 2.27 -1.54
N MET A 104 5.03 1.30 -0.63
CA MET A 104 6.15 1.09 0.30
C MET A 104 7.45 0.77 -0.43
N ARG A 105 7.41 -0.07 -1.49
CA ARG A 105 8.58 -0.33 -2.34
C ARG A 105 9.15 0.95 -2.98
N ARG A 106 8.30 1.86 -3.45
CA ARG A 106 8.75 3.14 -4.03
C ARG A 106 9.45 4.02 -3.01
N GLN A 107 8.97 4.03 -1.77
CA GLN A 107 9.57 4.82 -0.71
C GLN A 107 10.88 4.20 -0.22
N GLU A 108 10.91 2.89 -0.01
CA GLU A 108 12.12 2.14 0.37
C GLU A 108 13.22 2.25 -0.69
N ALA A 109 12.87 2.21 -1.98
CA ALA A 109 13.82 2.34 -3.08
C ALA A 109 14.55 3.70 -3.10
N GLN A 110 13.99 4.74 -2.47
CA GLN A 110 14.64 6.05 -2.35
C GLN A 110 15.76 6.06 -1.31
N LYS A 111 15.85 5.05 -0.42
CA LYS A 111 16.91 4.86 0.58
C LYS A 111 17.22 6.09 1.47
N LYS A 112 16.29 7.05 1.56
CA LYS A 112 16.45 8.30 2.32
C LYS A 112 15.55 8.41 3.55
N TRP A 113 14.63 7.46 3.71
CA TRP A 113 13.66 7.48 4.80
C TRP A 113 14.16 6.69 6.01
N THR A 114 13.94 7.25 7.19
CA THR A 114 14.14 6.52 8.44
C THR A 114 13.05 5.45 8.62
N PRO A 115 13.26 4.44 9.48
CA PRO A 115 12.21 3.49 9.83
C PRO A 115 10.94 4.16 10.37
N GLN A 116 11.09 5.23 11.17
CA GLN A 116 9.95 6.00 11.70
C GLN A 116 9.17 6.70 10.58
N GLN A 117 9.86 7.28 9.61
CA GLN A 117 9.23 7.92 8.44
C GLN A 117 8.49 6.91 7.55
N LEU A 118 9.04 5.69 7.37
CA LEU A 118 8.36 4.61 6.64
C LEU A 118 7.07 4.17 7.36
N VAL A 119 7.11 4.04 8.70
CA VAL A 119 5.89 3.77 9.47
C VAL A 119 4.88 4.91 9.31
N TYR A 120 5.33 6.17 9.37
CA TYR A 120 4.46 7.32 9.18
C TYR A 120 3.82 7.35 7.78
N ILE A 121 4.56 7.02 6.71
CA ILE A 121 4.02 6.88 5.35
C ILE A 121 2.91 5.81 5.32
N SER A 122 3.18 4.65 5.91
CA SER A 122 2.18 3.56 5.98
C SER A 122 0.95 3.97 6.79
N GLN A 123 1.15 4.70 7.89
CA GLN A 123 0.05 5.21 8.71
C GLN A 123 -0.77 6.26 7.96
N LEU A 124 -0.13 7.16 7.21
CA LEU A 124 -0.80 8.16 6.40
C LEU A 124 -1.69 7.52 5.32
N HIS A 125 -1.20 6.45 4.70
CA HIS A 125 -1.99 5.63 3.78
C HIS A 125 -3.21 5.00 4.46
N LEU A 126 -3.03 4.34 5.61
CA LEU A 126 -4.11 3.73 6.38
C LEU A 126 -5.15 4.75 6.85
N THR A 127 -4.71 5.86 7.43
CA THR A 127 -5.59 6.97 7.87
C THR A 127 -6.41 7.51 6.71
N THR A 128 -5.81 7.64 5.52
CA THR A 128 -6.54 8.07 4.32
C THR A 128 -7.66 7.09 3.97
N ILE A 129 -7.40 5.79 4.01
CA ILE A 129 -8.42 4.77 3.75
C ILE A 129 -9.56 4.90 4.78
N MET A 130 -9.22 4.90 6.06
CA MET A 130 -10.20 4.95 7.14
C MET A 130 -11.11 6.19 7.08
N LEU A 131 -10.54 7.36 6.73
CA LEU A 131 -11.30 8.60 6.52
C LEU A 131 -12.26 8.50 5.34
N LEU A 132 -11.83 7.88 4.23
CA LEU A 132 -12.61 7.82 3.00
C LEU A 132 -13.68 6.72 3.01
N THR A 133 -13.44 5.61 3.71
CA THR A 133 -14.42 4.52 3.83
C THR A 133 -15.39 4.73 4.99
N GLY A 134 -15.30 5.86 5.71
CA GLY A 134 -16.22 6.19 6.80
C GLY A 134 -16.08 5.32 8.05
N ARG A 135 -14.96 4.59 8.18
CA ARG A 135 -14.63 3.80 9.38
C ARG A 135 -14.15 4.67 10.56
N MET A 136 -14.05 5.99 10.35
CA MET A 136 -13.80 6.98 11.40
C MET A 136 -14.82 8.11 11.29
N LYS A 137 -15.51 8.41 12.40
CA LYS A 137 -16.25 9.66 12.55
C LYS A 137 -15.39 10.63 13.34
N LEU A 138 -15.08 11.77 12.75
CA LEU A 138 -14.50 12.89 13.48
C LEU A 138 -15.58 13.42 14.44
N VAL A 139 -15.41 13.19 15.74
CA VAL A 139 -16.29 13.76 16.77
C VAL A 139 -15.53 14.90 17.41
N GLU A 140 -15.85 16.13 17.01
CA GLU A 140 -15.25 17.32 17.60
C GLU A 140 -15.92 17.58 18.95
N LYS A 141 -15.23 17.23 20.05
CA LYS A 141 -15.71 17.48 21.42
C LYS A 141 -14.74 18.47 22.08
N GLN A 142 -15.18 19.73 22.19
CA GLN A 142 -14.54 20.78 22.99
C GLN A 142 -13.00 20.88 22.90
N GLY A 143 -12.49 21.25 21.72
CA GLY A 143 -11.11 21.75 21.58
C GLY A 143 -10.02 20.70 21.40
N ASP A 144 -10.28 19.43 21.73
CA ASP A 144 -9.38 18.31 21.43
C ASP A 144 -10.03 17.36 20.41
N LYS A 145 -9.36 17.15 19.27
CA LYS A 145 -9.85 16.31 18.17
C LYS A 145 -9.66 14.83 18.53
N GLU A 146 -10.68 14.24 19.15
CA GLU A 146 -10.73 12.79 19.38
C GLU A 146 -11.25 12.07 18.11
N VAL A 147 -10.48 11.10 17.62
CA VAL A 147 -10.85 10.29 16.45
C VAL A 147 -11.60 9.07 16.93
N VAL A 148 -12.92 9.08 16.81
CA VAL A 148 -13.75 7.91 17.12
C VAL A 148 -13.77 6.99 15.90
N ILE A 149 -13.18 5.81 16.03
CA ILE A 149 -13.30 4.73 15.04
C ILE A 149 -14.70 4.13 15.21
N ASP A 150 -15.55 4.33 14.22
CA ASP A 150 -16.91 3.80 14.22
C ASP A 150 -16.89 2.50 13.41
N GLU A 151 -16.84 1.36 14.11
CA GLU A 151 -16.82 0.02 13.49
C GLU A 151 -18.19 -0.37 12.90
N GLY A 152 -19.22 0.48 13.03
CA GLY A 152 -20.63 0.08 12.89
C GLY A 152 -21.34 0.39 11.56
N LYS A 153 -20.73 1.07 10.58
CA LYS A 153 -21.35 1.26 9.26
C LYS A 153 -20.37 0.96 8.13
N GLU A 154 -20.27 -0.32 7.80
CA GLU A 154 -19.86 -0.69 6.45
C GLU A 154 -20.85 -0.07 5.47
N ASN A 155 -20.45 0.99 4.78
CA ASN A 155 -21.12 1.38 3.55
C ASN A 155 -20.86 0.24 2.56
N LYS A 156 -21.73 -0.77 2.57
CA LYS A 156 -21.77 -1.90 1.61
C LYS A 156 -22.22 -1.40 0.24
N GLN A 157 -21.64 -0.30 -0.22
CA GLN A 157 -21.84 0.20 -1.56
C GLN A 157 -20.95 -0.65 -2.46
N THR A 158 -21.51 -1.75 -2.95
CA THR A 158 -20.81 -2.65 -3.86
C THR A 158 -20.68 -2.00 -5.22
N CYS A 159 -19.45 -2.00 -5.75
CA CYS A 159 -19.17 -1.46 -7.08
C CYS A 159 -19.82 -2.31 -8.19
N THR A 160 -20.10 -1.71 -9.35
CA THR A 160 -20.41 -2.47 -10.58
C THR A 160 -19.16 -3.17 -11.11
N ASP A 161 -19.30 -4.08 -12.07
CA ASP A 161 -18.15 -4.74 -12.71
C ASP A 161 -17.24 -3.75 -13.43
N GLU A 162 -17.82 -2.76 -14.10
CA GLU A 162 -17.07 -1.70 -14.80
C GLU A 162 -16.28 -0.85 -13.80
N GLN A 163 -16.87 -0.55 -12.63
CA GLN A 163 -16.19 0.18 -11.56
C GLN A 163 -15.05 -0.64 -10.96
N ARG A 164 -15.28 -1.93 -10.67
CA ARG A 164 -14.23 -2.85 -10.22
C ARG A 164 -13.08 -2.88 -11.21
N GLN A 165 -13.38 -3.07 -12.49
CA GLN A 165 -12.38 -3.16 -13.55
C GLN A 165 -11.55 -1.87 -13.65
N LYS A 166 -12.19 -0.71 -13.59
CA LYS A 166 -11.49 0.59 -13.58
C LYS A 166 -10.58 0.76 -12.36
N VAL A 167 -10.99 0.29 -11.18
CA VAL A 167 -10.14 0.32 -9.98
C VAL A 167 -8.94 -0.61 -10.14
N LYS A 168 -9.16 -1.84 -10.65
CA LYS A 168 -8.09 -2.80 -10.94
C LYS A 168 -7.07 -2.23 -11.92
N GLU A 169 -7.52 -1.61 -13.00
CA GLU A 169 -6.64 -1.00 -14.00
C GLU A 169 -5.79 0.13 -13.43
N ARG A 170 -6.39 1.03 -12.63
CA ARG A 170 -5.66 2.12 -11.98
C ARG A 170 -4.61 1.61 -11.00
N ILE A 171 -4.94 0.58 -10.22
CA ILE A 171 -4.00 -0.03 -9.28
C ILE A 171 -2.91 -0.77 -10.05
N THR A 172 -3.25 -1.53 -11.09
CA THR A 172 -2.28 -2.24 -11.92
C THR A 172 -1.28 -1.26 -12.54
N ALA A 173 -1.77 -0.13 -13.08
CA ALA A 173 -0.91 0.92 -13.61
C ALA A 173 0.00 1.52 -12.53
N TYR A 174 -0.52 1.79 -11.33
CA TYR A 174 0.29 2.30 -10.22
C TYR A 174 1.37 1.28 -9.78
N VAL A 175 1.00 0.01 -9.67
CA VAL A 175 1.92 -1.09 -9.28
C VAL A 175 2.99 -1.32 -10.34
N ALA A 176 2.63 -1.26 -11.62
CA ALA A 176 3.58 -1.40 -12.74
C ALA A 176 4.58 -0.25 -12.80
N ALA A 177 4.17 0.95 -12.41
CA ALA A 177 5.05 2.12 -12.30
C ALA A 177 5.97 2.08 -11.07
N SER A 178 5.72 1.18 -10.10
CA SER A 178 6.60 0.99 -8.94
C SER A 178 7.81 0.11 -9.29
N PRO A 179 8.95 0.28 -8.58
CA PRO A 179 10.05 -0.66 -8.61
C PRO A 179 9.53 -2.09 -8.41
N GLN A 180 9.97 -2.98 -9.30
CA GLN A 180 9.64 -4.39 -9.22
C GLN A 180 10.25 -4.97 -7.93
N PRO A 181 9.56 -5.91 -7.27
CA PRO A 181 10.17 -6.61 -6.15
C PRO A 181 11.43 -7.30 -6.68
N ALA A 182 12.54 -7.20 -5.97
CA ALA A 182 13.67 -8.07 -6.26
C ALA A 182 13.13 -9.50 -6.22
N GLN A 183 13.12 -10.18 -7.38
CA GLN A 183 12.81 -11.60 -7.42
C GLN A 183 13.79 -12.22 -6.45
N ALA A 184 13.27 -12.84 -5.37
CA ALA A 184 14.10 -13.60 -4.46
C ALA A 184 14.94 -14.51 -5.35
N ALA A 185 16.26 -14.30 -5.33
CA ALA A 185 17.18 -15.08 -6.13
C ALA A 185 16.79 -16.54 -5.93
N ALA A 186 16.37 -17.21 -7.01
CA ALA A 186 16.13 -18.63 -6.96
C ALA A 186 17.36 -19.25 -6.30
N PRO A 187 17.21 -20.15 -5.31
CA PRO A 187 18.37 -20.86 -4.79
C PRO A 187 19.12 -21.43 -6.01
N PRO A 188 20.45 -21.26 -6.08
CA PRO A 188 21.20 -21.74 -7.22
C PRO A 188 20.83 -23.20 -7.42
N ALA A 189 20.34 -23.52 -8.62
CA ALA A 189 20.01 -24.88 -9.00
C ALA A 189 21.20 -25.75 -8.60
N ALA A 190 21.00 -26.60 -7.58
CA ALA A 190 21.99 -27.56 -7.17
C ALA A 190 22.37 -28.33 -8.43
N GLY A 191 23.62 -28.16 -8.86
CA GLY A 191 24.14 -28.80 -10.04
C GLY A 191 23.87 -30.29 -9.93
N PHE A 192 23.01 -30.78 -10.82
CA PHE A 192 22.85 -32.20 -11.08
C PHE A 192 24.18 -32.66 -11.70
N LEU A 193 25.10 -33.13 -10.87
CA LEU A 193 26.26 -33.86 -11.37
C LEU A 193 25.76 -35.25 -11.81
N PRO A 194 25.96 -35.65 -13.08
CA PRO A 194 25.82 -37.04 -13.44
C PRO A 194 27.05 -37.77 -12.89
N SER A 195 26.86 -38.61 -11.87
CA SER A 195 27.90 -39.53 -11.45
C SER A 195 27.49 -40.92 -11.90
N ASP A 196 27.93 -41.26 -13.11
CA ASP A 196 28.08 -42.63 -13.58
C ASP A 196 28.97 -43.41 -12.61
N ALA A 197 28.39 -44.35 -11.88
CA ALA A 197 29.12 -45.44 -11.25
C ALA A 197 28.29 -46.73 -11.33
N PRO A 198 28.89 -47.85 -11.75
CA PRO A 198 28.16 -49.06 -12.12
C PRO A 198 27.69 -49.85 -10.90
N ALA A 199 26.49 -50.41 -11.03
CA ALA A 199 25.93 -51.40 -10.11
C ALA A 199 26.74 -52.70 -10.14
N THR A 200 26.97 -53.31 -8.98
CA THR A 200 26.77 -54.75 -8.75
C THR A 200 26.66 -55.06 -7.24
N PRO A 201 26.02 -56.19 -6.87
CA PRO A 201 25.23 -56.33 -5.65
C PRO A 201 25.89 -57.24 -4.62
N THR A 202 25.46 -57.18 -3.35
CA THR A 202 25.31 -58.38 -2.50
C THR A 202 24.48 -58.11 -1.25
N ALA A 203 23.56 -59.02 -0.98
CA ALA A 203 22.66 -59.06 0.16
C ALA A 203 23.27 -59.80 1.37
N THR A 204 22.52 -59.80 2.48
CA THR A 204 22.66 -60.63 3.72
C THR A 204 23.39 -59.91 4.87
N GLY A 205 22.86 -59.72 6.08
CA GLY A 205 21.57 -60.06 6.68
C GLY A 205 21.55 -59.67 8.17
N SER A 206 20.35 -59.66 8.74
CA SER A 206 20.01 -59.94 10.16
C SER A 206 20.26 -58.92 11.31
N THR A 207 19.10 -58.43 11.82
CA THR A 207 18.69 -58.27 13.24
C THR A 207 19.40 -57.32 14.20
N ALA A 208 18.67 -56.27 14.65
CA ALA A 208 18.37 -56.03 16.09
C ALA A 208 17.39 -54.85 16.32
N LYS A 209 16.15 -55.23 16.68
CA LYS A 209 15.15 -54.65 17.62
C LYS A 209 15.13 -53.13 17.98
N PRO A 210 13.94 -52.49 17.97
CA PRO A 210 13.71 -51.15 18.52
C PRO A 210 13.46 -51.19 20.04
N LYS A 211 13.99 -50.21 20.79
CA LYS A 211 13.63 -49.99 22.19
C LYS A 211 12.61 -48.86 22.28
N ALA A 212 11.44 -49.22 22.76
CA ALA A 212 10.33 -48.35 23.08
C ALA A 212 10.51 -47.69 24.47
N GLU A 213 9.66 -46.68 24.67
CA GLU A 213 8.87 -46.45 25.89
C GLU A 213 9.48 -45.58 27.00
N THR A 214 8.79 -44.47 27.30
CA THR A 214 8.08 -44.18 28.57
C THR A 214 7.35 -42.84 28.37
N ALA A 215 6.07 -42.82 27.99
CA ALA A 215 4.86 -42.91 28.81
C ALA A 215 4.52 -41.60 29.57
N VAL A 216 3.40 -41.02 29.12
CA VAL A 216 2.55 -40.01 29.78
C VAL A 216 1.82 -40.65 30.96
N PRO A 217 1.52 -39.91 32.04
CA PRO A 217 0.32 -40.20 32.83
C PRO A 217 -0.67 -39.03 32.78
N LYS A 218 -1.92 -39.41 32.49
CA LYS A 218 -3.16 -38.64 32.65
C LYS A 218 -3.90 -39.26 33.85
N SER A 219 -4.28 -38.46 34.83
CA SER A 219 -5.30 -38.80 35.85
C SER A 219 -5.78 -37.47 36.45
N ALA A 220 -6.97 -36.95 36.14
CA ALA A 220 -8.34 -37.37 36.49
C ALA A 220 -8.81 -36.86 37.88
N ALA A 221 -9.88 -36.06 37.82
CA ALA A 221 -11.01 -35.91 38.74
C ALA A 221 -10.82 -35.43 40.20
N THR A 222 -11.49 -34.28 40.48
CA THR A 222 -12.42 -33.88 41.58
C THR A 222 -12.41 -34.65 42.92
N PRO A 223 -12.76 -34.01 44.06
CA PRO A 223 -14.02 -33.28 44.29
C PRO A 223 -13.89 -31.77 44.54
#